data_AF-A0A844CQN1-F1
#
_entry.id   AF-A0A844CQN1-F1
#
_cell.length_a   1.000
_cell.length_b   1.000
_cell.length_c   1.000
_cell.angle_alpha   90.00
_cell.angle_beta   90.00
_cell.angle_gamma   90.00
#
_symmetry.space_group_name_H-M   'P 1'
#
loop_
_entity.id
_entity.type
_entity.pdbx_description
1 polymer ?
#
loop_
_entity_poly.entity_id
_entity_poly.type
_entity_poly.pdbx_seq_one_letter_code
_entity_poly.pdbx_strand_id
1 'polypeptide(L)'
;MKTNSRNVSSKKYQEELIELRRELKDTKKLLSCRFNELAVLTNMLEKTNKDIATLQSNLSSSNEKYESVKKSFSWKITSPIRALSFLLNYKKTNKEILNERVKVIRDSIYFDSEWYLSNNPDVKDSGIDPARHYLLFGGFENRDPSNMFSSEMYLKLHPDVKKDGFNPLEHYIFMGIKENRVGNV
;
A
#
# COMPACT_ATOMS: atom_id res chain seq x y z
N MET A 1 -41.54 42.38 47.43
CA MET A 1 -41.36 41.61 46.18
C MET A 1 -39.98 40.93 46.12
N LYS A 2 -39.66 39.98 47.02
CA LYS A 2 -38.34 39.29 47.06
C LYS A 2 -38.39 37.76 46.86
N THR A 3 -39.55 37.18 46.60
CA THR A 3 -39.77 35.72 46.56
C THR A 3 -39.55 35.09 45.17
N ASN A 4 -39.54 35.88 44.09
CA ASN A 4 -39.44 35.35 42.73
C ASN A 4 -38.00 34.94 42.32
N SER A 5 -36.97 35.64 42.82
CA SER A 5 -35.56 35.38 42.47
C SER A 5 -34.98 34.10 43.10
N ARG A 6 -35.37 33.76 44.34
CA ARG A 6 -34.91 32.53 45.02
C ARG A 6 -35.47 31.25 44.37
N ASN A 7 -36.70 31.31 43.87
CA ASN A 7 -37.36 30.15 43.25
C ASN A 7 -36.77 29.83 41.87
N VAL A 8 -36.41 30.88 41.10
CA VAL A 8 -35.69 30.75 39.82
C VAL A 8 -34.29 30.18 40.02
N SER A 9 -33.57 30.62 41.06
CA SER A 9 -32.23 30.10 41.40
C SER A 9 -32.26 28.62 41.79
N SER A 10 -33.21 28.21 42.65
CA SER A 10 -33.37 26.81 43.06
C SER A 10 -33.71 25.87 41.91
N LYS A 11 -34.55 26.30 40.97
CA LYS A 11 -34.90 25.51 39.79
C LYS A 11 -33.69 25.34 38.84
N LYS A 12 -32.90 26.40 38.65
CA LYS A 12 -31.67 26.36 37.86
C LYS A 12 -30.66 25.34 38.41
N TYR A 13 -30.44 25.33 39.73
CA TYR A 13 -29.54 24.34 40.36
C TYR A 13 -30.07 22.90 40.24
N GLN A 14 -31.40 22.70 40.25
CA GLN A 14 -32.00 21.37 40.05
C GLN A 14 -31.77 20.87 38.62
N GLU A 15 -31.93 21.75 37.62
CA GLU A 15 -31.65 21.43 36.22
C GLU A 15 -30.17 21.10 36.01
N GLU A 16 -29.26 21.90 36.58
CA GLU A 16 -27.80 21.68 36.53
C GLU A 16 -27.39 20.36 37.21
N LEU A 17 -28.01 20.00 38.34
CA LEU A 17 -27.77 18.71 39.00
C LEU A 17 -28.25 17.51 38.16
N ILE A 18 -29.37 17.65 37.44
CA ILE A 18 -29.87 16.60 36.55
C ILE A 18 -28.93 16.41 35.35
N GLU A 19 -28.45 17.52 34.78
CA GLU A 19 -27.50 17.52 33.68
C GLU A 19 -26.17 16.89 34.08
N LEU A 20 -25.60 17.31 35.22
CA LEU A 20 -24.35 16.75 35.74
C LEU A 20 -24.47 15.25 36.06
N ARG A 21 -25.63 14.79 36.55
CA ARG A 21 -25.90 13.35 36.75
C ARG A 21 -25.97 12.58 35.45
N ARG A 22 -26.51 13.18 34.38
CA ARG A 22 -26.54 12.58 33.04
C ARG A 22 -25.11 12.46 32.50
N GLU A 23 -24.31 13.53 32.59
CA GLU A 23 -22.92 13.52 32.16
C GLU A 23 -22.08 12.49 32.93
N LEU A 24 -22.25 12.39 34.25
CA LEU A 24 -21.59 11.36 35.06
C LEU A 24 -21.97 9.94 34.65
N LYS A 25 -23.22 9.72 34.21
CA LYS A 25 -23.66 8.41 33.71
C LYS A 25 -23.01 8.10 32.35
N ASP A 26 -22.98 9.09 31.46
CA ASP A 26 -22.45 8.93 30.11
C ASP A 26 -20.93 8.74 30.11
N THR A 27 -20.22 9.50 30.94
CA THR A 27 -18.76 9.35 31.14
C THR A 27 -18.40 7.98 31.72
N LYS A 28 -19.18 7.45 32.69
CA LYS A 28 -18.99 6.09 33.20
C LYS A 28 -19.19 5.03 32.12
N LYS A 29 -20.20 5.20 31.26
CA LYS A 29 -20.45 4.30 30.13
C LYS A 29 -19.29 4.36 29.12
N LEU A 30 -18.84 5.56 28.78
CA LEU A 30 -17.69 5.77 27.89
C LEU A 30 -16.42 5.13 28.47
N LEU A 31 -16.16 5.32 29.76
CA LEU A 31 -15.01 4.74 30.44
C LEU A 31 -15.05 3.20 30.36
N SER A 32 -16.21 2.59 30.58
CA SER A 32 -16.39 1.14 30.40
C SER A 32 -16.14 0.69 28.96
N CYS A 33 -16.61 1.44 27.96
CA CYS A 33 -16.30 1.17 26.56
C CYS A 33 -14.79 1.24 26.27
N ARG A 34 -14.10 2.26 26.77
CA ARG A 34 -12.64 2.41 26.60
C ARG A 34 -11.85 1.28 27.26
N PHE A 35 -12.27 0.80 28.42
CA PHE A 35 -11.65 -0.37 29.05
C PHE A 35 -11.78 -1.64 28.20
N ASN A 36 -12.93 -1.85 27.55
CA ASN A 36 -13.12 -2.97 26.64
C ASN A 36 -12.22 -2.84 25.39
N GLU A 37 -12.11 -1.65 24.82
CA GLU A 37 -11.20 -1.38 23.71
C GLU A 37 -9.74 -1.66 24.09
N LEU A 38 -9.30 -1.22 25.28
CA LEU A 38 -7.95 -1.49 25.77
C LEU A 38 -7.68 -3.00 25.95
N ALA A 39 -8.67 -3.76 26.43
CA ALA A 39 -8.55 -5.21 26.55
C ALA A 39 -8.39 -5.89 25.18
N VAL A 40 -9.18 -5.46 24.18
CA VAL A 40 -9.08 -5.97 22.81
C VAL A 40 -7.72 -5.63 22.19
N LEU A 41 -7.26 -4.38 22.34
CA LEU A 41 -5.97 -3.93 21.82
C LEU A 41 -4.80 -4.69 22.48
N THR A 42 -4.89 -4.97 23.77
CA THR A 42 -3.88 -5.76 24.49
C THR A 42 -3.80 -7.18 23.94
N ASN A 43 -4.95 -7.83 23.70
CA ASN A 43 -4.98 -9.17 23.10
C ASN A 43 -4.42 -9.17 21.67
N MET A 44 -4.70 -8.13 20.88
CA MET A 44 -4.12 -7.98 19.54
C MET A 44 -2.60 -7.78 19.60
N LEU A 45 -2.10 -6.99 20.55
CA LEU A 45 -0.67 -6.79 20.76
C LEU A 45 0.03 -8.09 21.16
N GLU A 46 -0.58 -8.89 22.05
CA GLU A 46 -0.02 -10.17 22.42
C GLU A 46 0.03 -11.15 21.24
N LYS A 47 -1.03 -11.20 20.43
CA LYS A 47 -1.07 -12.04 19.22
C LYS A 47 0.00 -11.64 18.21
N THR A 48 0.11 -10.34 17.92
CA THR A 48 1.13 -9.83 16.99
C THR A 48 2.55 -10.10 17.48
N ASN A 49 2.80 -9.99 18.79
CA ASN A 49 4.10 -10.36 19.37
C ASN A 49 4.42 -11.85 19.22
N LYS A 50 3.41 -12.74 19.40
CA LYS A 50 3.57 -14.17 19.15
C LYS A 50 3.89 -14.44 17.67
N ASP A 51 3.17 -13.79 16.76
CA ASP A 51 3.41 -13.91 15.32
C ASP A 51 4.83 -13.46 14.95
N ILE A 52 5.30 -12.32 15.48
CA ILE A 52 6.68 -11.83 15.29
C ILE A 52 7.70 -12.88 15.76
N ALA A 53 7.50 -13.47 16.95
CA ALA A 53 8.41 -14.49 17.49
C ALA A 53 8.45 -15.74 16.59
N THR A 54 7.30 -16.18 16.06
CA THR A 54 7.25 -17.32 15.13
C THR A 54 7.98 -17.01 13.81
N LEU A 55 7.78 -15.81 13.25
CA LEU A 55 8.44 -15.37 12.03
C LEU A 55 9.96 -15.28 12.20
N GLN A 56 10.42 -14.79 13.34
CA GLN A 56 11.86 -14.74 13.68
C GLN A 56 12.47 -16.16 13.74
N SER A 57 11.77 -17.12 14.35
CA SER A 57 12.20 -18.53 14.39
C SER A 57 12.23 -19.19 13.01
N ASN A 58 11.25 -18.89 12.16
CA ASN A 58 11.23 -19.37 10.77
C ASN A 58 12.38 -18.78 9.95
N LEU A 59 12.69 -17.49 10.16
CA LEU A 59 13.78 -16.80 9.49
C LEU A 59 15.14 -17.36 9.90
N SER A 60 15.37 -17.62 11.19
CA SER A 60 16.62 -18.23 11.68
C SER A 60 16.80 -19.64 11.12
N SER A 61 15.76 -20.46 11.14
CA SER A 61 15.78 -21.81 10.58
C SER A 61 16.01 -21.84 9.07
N SER A 62 15.46 -20.87 8.33
CA SER A 62 15.68 -20.72 6.89
C SER A 62 17.10 -20.24 6.57
N ASN A 63 17.62 -19.30 7.36
CA ASN A 63 19.01 -18.84 7.25
C ASN A 63 20.02 -19.94 7.56
N GLU A 64 19.73 -20.81 8.54
CA GLU A 64 20.59 -21.95 8.84
C GLU A 64 20.65 -22.96 7.67
N LYS A 65 19.50 -23.21 7.01
CA LYS A 65 19.44 -23.98 5.76
C LYS A 65 20.19 -23.28 4.62
N TYR A 66 20.10 -21.97 4.52
CA TYR A 66 20.81 -21.18 3.51
C TYR A 66 22.34 -21.25 3.72
N GLU A 67 22.79 -21.14 4.97
CA GLU A 67 24.20 -21.27 5.34
C GLU A 67 24.74 -22.70 5.17
N SER A 68 23.94 -23.73 5.42
CA SER A 68 24.34 -25.12 5.17
C SER A 68 24.45 -25.43 3.67
N VAL A 69 23.55 -24.89 2.85
CA VAL A 69 23.65 -24.94 1.38
C VAL A 69 24.89 -24.18 0.89
N LYS A 70 25.17 -22.98 1.40
CA LYS A 70 26.40 -22.22 1.07
C LYS A 70 27.69 -22.97 1.36
N LYS A 71 27.72 -23.75 2.45
CA LYS A 71 28.88 -24.55 2.85
C LYS A 71 29.01 -25.84 2.04
N SER A 72 27.96 -26.26 1.34
CA SER A 72 27.92 -27.48 0.55
C SER A 72 28.70 -27.36 -0.77
N PHE A 73 29.26 -28.48 -1.24
CA PHE A 73 30.13 -28.57 -2.42
C PHE A 73 29.43 -28.05 -3.70
N SER A 74 28.11 -28.27 -3.83
CA SER A 74 27.28 -27.78 -4.94
C SER A 74 27.20 -26.25 -5.07
N TRP A 75 27.23 -25.51 -3.95
CA TRP A 75 27.17 -24.03 -3.96
C TRP A 75 28.53 -23.38 -4.23
N LYS A 76 29.62 -24.09 -3.98
CA LYS A 76 30.99 -23.69 -4.36
C LYS A 76 31.27 -23.91 -5.84
N ILE A 77 30.75 -24.99 -6.42
CA ILE A 77 30.95 -25.32 -7.85
C ILE A 77 30.07 -24.46 -8.77
N THR A 78 28.88 -24.06 -8.32
CA THR A 78 28.06 -23.08 -9.03
C THR A 78 28.50 -21.63 -8.76
N SER A 79 29.40 -21.39 -7.81
CA SER A 79 29.90 -20.06 -7.43
C SER A 79 30.56 -19.28 -8.58
N PRO A 80 31.41 -19.88 -9.45
CA PRO A 80 31.98 -19.16 -10.61
C PRO A 80 30.90 -18.76 -11.62
N ILE A 81 29.92 -19.64 -11.86
CA ILE A 81 28.78 -19.37 -12.74
C ILE A 81 27.84 -18.32 -12.14
N ARG A 82 27.68 -18.31 -10.80
CA ARG A 82 26.86 -17.35 -10.08
C ARG A 82 27.55 -15.99 -9.90
N ALA A 83 28.86 -15.95 -9.77
CA ALA A 83 29.65 -14.72 -9.80
C ALA A 83 29.66 -14.11 -11.21
N LEU A 84 29.70 -14.95 -12.26
CA LEU A 84 29.56 -14.51 -13.64
C LEU A 84 28.13 -14.05 -13.96
N SER A 85 27.10 -14.77 -13.47
CA SER A 85 25.71 -14.32 -13.60
C SER A 85 25.45 -13.07 -12.78
N PHE A 86 26.11 -12.91 -11.63
CA PHE A 86 26.12 -11.67 -10.87
C PHE A 86 26.83 -10.58 -11.69
N LEU A 87 28.05 -10.75 -12.19
CA LEU A 87 28.73 -9.75 -13.05
C LEU A 87 27.93 -9.34 -14.31
N LEU A 88 27.16 -10.27 -14.88
CA LEU A 88 26.25 -10.00 -16.00
C LEU A 88 24.93 -9.33 -15.56
N ASN A 89 24.35 -9.68 -14.40
CA ASN A 89 23.12 -9.08 -13.84
C ASN A 89 23.36 -7.90 -12.87
N TYR A 90 24.59 -7.60 -12.47
CA TYR A 90 24.97 -6.63 -11.43
C TYR A 90 25.23 -5.25 -12.03
N LYS A 91 25.33 -5.14 -13.35
CA LYS A 91 25.66 -3.88 -14.03
C LYS A 91 24.52 -2.86 -14.07
N LYS A 92 23.41 -3.10 -13.38
CA LYS A 92 22.25 -2.22 -13.40
C LYS A 92 21.72 -1.98 -11.99
N THR A 93 21.98 -0.79 -11.45
CA THR A 93 21.41 -0.33 -10.18
C THR A 93 19.88 -0.23 -10.28
N ASN A 94 19.16 -0.36 -9.16
CA ASN A 94 17.69 -0.22 -9.13
C ASN A 94 17.19 1.08 -9.80
N LYS A 95 18.00 2.14 -9.78
CA LYS A 95 17.73 3.41 -10.45
C LYS A 95 17.80 3.30 -11.98
N GLU A 96 18.77 2.58 -12.52
CA GLU A 96 18.91 2.34 -13.96
C GLU A 96 17.81 1.40 -14.48
N ILE A 97 17.42 0.38 -13.70
CA ILE A 97 16.28 -0.48 -14.02
C ILE A 97 15.00 0.35 -14.11
N LEU A 98 14.76 1.20 -13.11
CA LEU A 98 13.60 2.08 -13.12
C LEU A 98 13.60 3.01 -14.33
N ASN A 99 14.73 3.66 -14.63
CA ASN A 99 14.83 4.58 -15.77
C ASN A 99 14.53 3.90 -17.10
N GLU A 100 14.99 2.65 -17.30
CA GLU A 100 14.64 1.90 -18.51
C GLU A 100 13.16 1.52 -18.55
N ARG A 101 12.57 1.09 -17.44
CA ARG A 101 11.13 0.80 -17.37
C ARG A 101 10.29 2.04 -17.70
N VAL A 102 10.66 3.19 -17.14
CA VAL A 102 10.04 4.49 -17.45
C VAL A 102 10.18 4.81 -18.93
N LYS A 103 11.36 4.59 -19.51
CA LYS A 103 11.59 4.83 -20.94
C LYS A 103 10.70 3.95 -21.81
N VAL A 104 10.55 2.66 -21.48
CA VAL A 104 9.66 1.75 -22.22
C VAL A 104 8.21 2.20 -22.17
N ILE A 105 7.71 2.65 -21.00
CA ILE A 105 6.37 3.22 -20.90
C ILE A 105 6.26 4.49 -21.76
N ARG A 106 7.20 5.42 -21.59
CA ARG A 106 7.20 6.73 -22.28
C ARG A 106 7.20 6.58 -23.80
N ASP A 107 8.01 5.67 -24.31
CA ASP A 107 8.19 5.47 -25.76
C ASP A 107 7.11 4.53 -26.34
N SER A 108 6.19 4.01 -25.52
CA SER A 108 5.11 3.15 -25.99
C SER A 108 3.98 3.93 -26.65
N ILE A 109 3.35 3.34 -27.66
CA ILE A 109 2.17 3.92 -28.33
C ILE A 109 0.93 4.04 -27.41
N TYR A 110 0.98 3.40 -26.25
CA TYR A 110 -0.11 3.34 -25.28
C TYR A 110 0.04 4.37 -24.15
N PHE A 111 1.08 5.20 -24.19
CA PHE A 111 1.32 6.28 -23.24
C PHE A 111 1.40 7.61 -23.98
N ASP A 112 0.59 8.57 -23.55
CA ASP A 112 0.63 9.93 -24.07
C ASP A 112 0.88 10.88 -22.90
N SER A 113 2.06 11.52 -22.90
CA SER A 113 2.48 12.39 -21.79
C SER A 113 1.61 13.63 -21.67
N GLU A 114 1.20 14.22 -22.79
CA GLU A 114 0.40 15.46 -22.78
C GLU A 114 -1.03 15.16 -22.33
N TRP A 115 -1.62 14.09 -22.87
CA TRP A 115 -2.94 13.60 -22.46
C TRP A 115 -2.96 13.19 -20.99
N TYR A 116 -1.92 12.48 -20.54
CA TYR A 116 -1.82 12.07 -19.14
C TYR A 116 -1.79 13.28 -18.20
N LEU A 117 -1.02 14.32 -18.53
CA LEU A 117 -0.95 15.53 -17.72
C LEU A 117 -2.22 16.39 -17.81
N SER A 118 -2.94 16.41 -18.94
CA SER A 118 -4.22 17.11 -19.04
C SER A 118 -5.30 16.46 -18.17
N ASN A 119 -5.25 15.14 -18.03
CA ASN A 119 -6.23 14.36 -17.25
C ASN A 119 -5.85 14.22 -15.78
N ASN A 120 -4.60 14.55 -15.41
CA ASN A 120 -4.08 14.43 -14.04
C ASN A 120 -3.40 15.74 -13.60
N PRO A 121 -4.16 16.78 -13.24
CA PRO A 121 -3.62 18.09 -12.86
C PRO A 121 -2.69 18.04 -11.64
N ASP A 122 -2.95 17.14 -10.69
CA ASP A 122 -2.11 16.90 -9.52
C ASP A 122 -0.69 16.46 -9.91
N VAL A 123 -0.57 15.63 -10.95
CA VAL A 123 0.72 15.20 -11.49
C VAL A 123 1.41 16.36 -12.19
N LYS A 124 0.66 17.14 -12.97
CA LYS A 124 1.17 18.34 -13.64
C LYS A 124 1.75 19.36 -12.65
N ASP A 125 1.03 19.65 -11.58
CA ASP A 125 1.43 20.60 -10.55
C ASP A 125 2.63 20.10 -9.73
N SER A 126 2.79 18.78 -9.59
CA SER A 126 3.93 18.17 -8.90
C SER A 126 5.26 18.27 -9.68
N GLY A 127 5.21 18.47 -11.00
CA GLY A 127 6.38 18.48 -11.88
C GLY A 127 7.10 17.13 -12.04
N ILE A 128 6.51 16.03 -11.55
CA ILE A 128 7.05 14.68 -11.74
C ILE A 128 6.89 14.26 -13.21
N ASP A 129 7.87 13.54 -13.75
CA ASP A 129 7.77 12.93 -15.09
C ASP A 129 6.52 12.04 -15.19
N PRO A 130 5.64 12.25 -16.19
CA PRO A 130 4.33 11.58 -16.24
C PRO A 130 4.44 10.07 -16.42
N ALA A 131 5.38 9.58 -17.23
CA ALA A 131 5.61 8.14 -17.42
C ALA A 131 6.12 7.48 -16.12
N ARG A 132 7.00 8.16 -15.38
CA ARG A 132 7.46 7.73 -14.07
C ARG A 132 6.34 7.74 -13.03
N HIS A 133 5.50 8.77 -13.01
CA HIS A 133 4.34 8.82 -12.13
C HIS A 133 3.40 7.65 -12.41
N TYR A 134 3.06 7.44 -13.68
CA TYR A 134 2.19 6.36 -14.09
C TYR A 134 2.73 4.98 -13.70
N LEU A 135 4.01 4.72 -13.95
CA LEU A 135 4.65 3.44 -13.63
C LEU A 135 4.63 3.13 -12.13
N LEU A 136 4.89 4.14 -11.29
CA LEU A 136 5.03 3.96 -9.84
C LEU A 136 3.73 4.08 -9.06
N PHE A 137 2.76 4.85 -9.57
CA PHE A 137 1.53 5.18 -8.86
C PHE A 137 0.30 5.05 -9.77
N GLY A 138 0.30 5.77 -10.89
CA GLY A 138 -0.92 5.98 -11.69
C GLY A 138 -1.61 4.69 -12.14
N GLY A 139 -0.87 3.69 -12.60
CA GLY A 139 -1.46 2.40 -13.01
C GLY A 139 -2.12 1.63 -11.85
N PHE A 140 -1.61 1.76 -10.62
CA PHE A 140 -2.19 1.15 -9.42
C PHE A 140 -3.40 1.92 -8.90
N GLU A 141 -3.46 3.21 -9.20
CA GLU A 141 -4.62 4.08 -8.95
C GLU A 141 -5.70 3.93 -10.03
N ASN A 142 -5.51 3.03 -10.99
CA ASN A 142 -6.37 2.85 -12.18
C ASN A 142 -6.47 4.08 -13.08
N ARG A 143 -5.48 4.99 -13.05
CA ARG A 143 -5.41 6.11 -13.99
C ARG A 143 -5.03 5.56 -15.36
N ASP A 144 -5.63 6.10 -16.40
CA ASP A 144 -5.32 5.68 -17.77
C ASP A 144 -4.06 6.40 -18.28
N PRO A 145 -3.14 5.71 -18.97
CA PRO A 145 -1.92 6.31 -19.52
C PRO A 145 -2.14 7.08 -20.83
N SER A 146 -3.23 6.79 -21.55
CA SER A 146 -3.63 7.44 -22.79
C SER A 146 -5.10 7.11 -23.10
N ASN A 147 -5.63 7.66 -24.20
CA ASN A 147 -6.92 7.26 -24.75
C ASN A 147 -6.92 5.87 -25.43
N MET A 148 -5.75 5.27 -25.66
CA MET A 148 -5.60 3.97 -26.35
C MET A 148 -5.43 2.79 -25.38
N PHE A 149 -5.43 3.04 -24.08
CA PHE A 149 -5.27 1.99 -23.09
C PHE A 149 -6.00 2.35 -21.79
N SER A 150 -6.89 1.48 -21.33
CA SER A 150 -7.53 1.64 -20.02
C SER A 150 -6.92 0.71 -18.97
N SER A 151 -6.33 1.30 -17.93
CA SER A 151 -5.77 0.59 -16.77
C SER A 151 -6.85 -0.17 -16.02
N GLU A 152 -7.98 0.50 -15.75
CA GLU A 152 -9.08 -0.10 -15.01
C GLU A 152 -9.66 -1.31 -15.75
N MET A 153 -9.93 -1.16 -17.04
CA MET A 153 -10.49 -2.24 -17.85
C MET A 153 -9.51 -3.41 -17.96
N TYR A 154 -8.21 -3.13 -18.16
CA TYR A 154 -7.19 -4.18 -18.24
C TYR A 154 -7.14 -5.02 -16.96
N LEU A 155 -7.13 -4.37 -15.79
CA LEU A 155 -7.13 -5.06 -14.49
C LEU A 155 -8.44 -5.80 -14.19
N LYS A 156 -9.58 -5.35 -14.75
CA LYS A 156 -10.85 -6.09 -14.68
C LYS A 156 -10.83 -7.35 -15.53
N LEU A 157 -10.28 -7.30 -16.73
CA LEU A 157 -10.15 -8.46 -17.61
C LEU A 157 -9.07 -9.44 -17.17
N HIS A 158 -8.08 -8.96 -16.42
CA HIS A 158 -6.94 -9.74 -15.95
C HIS A 158 -6.78 -9.65 -14.42
N PRO A 159 -7.66 -10.33 -13.64
CA PRO A 159 -7.62 -10.28 -12.19
C PRO A 159 -6.32 -10.84 -11.58
N ASP A 160 -5.62 -11.70 -12.30
CA ASP A 160 -4.30 -12.22 -11.96
C ASP A 160 -3.26 -11.08 -11.88
N VAL A 161 -3.23 -10.19 -12.87
CA VAL A 161 -2.35 -9.01 -12.91
C VAL A 161 -2.63 -8.10 -11.71
N LYS A 162 -3.91 -7.90 -11.37
CA LYS A 162 -4.32 -7.11 -10.22
C LYS A 162 -3.91 -7.77 -8.90
N LYS A 163 -4.11 -9.08 -8.77
CA LYS A 163 -3.79 -9.85 -7.57
C LYS A 163 -2.29 -9.85 -7.28
N ASP A 164 -1.48 -9.98 -8.33
CA ASP A 164 -0.02 -10.02 -8.22
C ASP A 164 0.59 -8.61 -8.11
N GLY A 165 -0.23 -7.55 -8.19
CA GLY A 165 0.19 -6.17 -8.00
C GLY A 165 1.09 -5.66 -9.12
N PHE A 166 0.86 -6.08 -10.35
CA PHE A 166 1.59 -5.57 -11.51
C PHE A 166 0.97 -4.27 -12.02
N ASN A 167 1.82 -3.36 -12.53
CA ASN A 167 1.34 -2.19 -13.26
C ASN A 167 0.70 -2.67 -14.59
N PRO A 168 -0.52 -2.20 -14.94
CA PRO A 168 -1.30 -2.76 -16.03
C PRO A 168 -0.64 -2.60 -17.41
N LEU A 169 -0.19 -1.38 -17.74
CA LEU A 169 0.44 -1.14 -19.05
C LEU A 169 1.82 -1.80 -19.12
N GLU A 170 2.58 -1.78 -18.03
CA GLU A 170 3.86 -2.48 -17.98
C GLU A 170 3.68 -3.99 -18.23
N HIS A 171 2.73 -4.62 -17.53
CA HIS A 171 2.41 -6.03 -17.73
C HIS A 171 1.99 -6.29 -19.17
N TYR A 172 1.14 -5.43 -19.73
CA TYR A 172 0.68 -5.56 -21.10
C TYR A 172 1.85 -5.56 -22.11
N ILE A 173 2.77 -4.59 -22.00
CA ILE A 173 3.91 -4.46 -22.91
C ILE A 173 4.88 -5.65 -22.79
N PHE A 174 5.20 -6.09 -21.57
CA PHE A 174 6.24 -7.11 -21.38
C PHE A 174 5.73 -8.55 -21.46
N MET A 175 4.48 -8.80 -21.08
CA MET A 175 3.88 -10.13 -20.95
C MET A 175 2.61 -10.27 -21.78
N GLY A 176 1.68 -9.32 -21.65
CA GLY A 176 0.36 -9.38 -22.28
C GLY A 176 0.39 -9.58 -23.80
N ILE A 177 1.27 -8.89 -24.51
CA ILE A 177 1.44 -9.06 -25.97
C ILE A 177 1.89 -10.50 -26.32
N LYS A 178 2.80 -11.08 -25.54
CA LYS A 178 3.30 -12.45 -25.77
C LYS A 178 2.26 -13.51 -25.40
N GLU A 179 1.42 -13.20 -24.43
CA GLU A 179 0.32 -14.03 -23.97
C GLU A 179 -0.95 -13.90 -24.84
N ASN A 180 -0.88 -13.13 -25.94
CA ASN A 180 -2.03 -12.80 -26.80
C ASN A 180 -3.21 -12.20 -26.03
N ARG A 181 -2.95 -11.46 -24.94
CA ARG A 181 -3.97 -10.70 -24.23
C ARG A 181 -4.39 -9.51 -25.08
N VAL A 182 -5.68 -9.23 -25.12
CA VAL A 182 -6.21 -8.07 -25.83
C VAL A 182 -5.87 -6.83 -25.00
N GLY A 183 -5.09 -5.91 -25.57
CA GLY A 183 -4.97 -4.57 -25.00
C GLY A 183 -6.31 -3.91 -25.17
N ASN A 184 -6.89 -3.39 -24.08
CA ASN A 184 -8.15 -2.66 -24.18
C ASN A 184 -7.86 -1.31 -24.82
N VAL A 185 -7.94 -1.30 -26.15
CA VAL A 185 -7.95 -0.10 -27.01
C VAL A 185 -9.34 0.52 -27.01
#